data_AF-A0A2E7T7V9-F1
#
_entry.id   AF-A0A2E7T7V9-F1
#
_cell.length_a   1.000
_cell.length_b   1.000
_cell.length_c   1.000
_cell.angle_alpha   90.00
_cell.angle_beta   90.00
_cell.angle_gamma   90.00
#
_symmetry.space_group_name_H-M   'P 1'
#
loop_
_entity.id
_entity.type
_entity.pdbx_description
1 polymer ?
#
loop_
_entity_poly.entity_id
_entity_poly.type
_entity_poly.pdbx_seq_one_letter_code
_entity_poly.pdbx_strand_id
1 'polypeptide(L)'
;MLKKISVIVVVAMLGVSPAYANEAPKITDVAKGQKVPFAGTLLNPAAAAQLIAEKENVKEQCSLSKSYIENKEKARCDLLINTANARLDASKSTLDAILAIKDEEIARLNGLALEQPNKYNHWWFAGGIAAGIITSVVIFYAAVEISHE
;
A
#
# COMPACT_ATOMS: atom_id res chain seq x y z
N MET A 1 24.06 68.70 -28.82
CA MET A 1 24.37 68.73 -27.36
C MET A 1 23.69 67.62 -26.55
N LEU A 2 22.51 67.12 -26.97
CA LEU A 2 21.77 66.04 -26.30
C LEU A 2 22.55 64.72 -26.13
N LYS A 3 23.39 64.35 -27.12
CA LYS A 3 24.20 63.12 -27.10
C LYS A 3 25.29 63.13 -26.03
N LYS A 4 25.80 64.29 -25.62
CA LYS A 4 26.81 64.43 -24.55
C LYS A 4 26.18 64.29 -23.16
N ILE A 5 24.95 64.78 -22.99
CA ILE A 5 24.18 64.67 -21.73
C ILE A 5 23.77 63.21 -21.49
N SER A 6 23.34 62.51 -22.54
CA SER A 6 23.01 61.07 -22.44
C SER A 6 24.20 60.20 -22.03
N VAL A 7 25.41 60.51 -22.49
CA VAL A 7 26.62 59.75 -22.14
C VAL A 7 27.01 60.00 -20.67
N ILE A 8 26.87 61.23 -20.18
CA ILE A 8 27.18 61.57 -18.78
C ILE A 8 26.22 60.87 -17.80
N VAL A 9 24.93 60.76 -18.14
CA VAL A 9 23.94 60.07 -17.29
C VAL A 9 24.19 58.56 -17.22
N VAL A 10 24.58 57.93 -18.34
CA VAL A 10 24.89 56.49 -18.38
C VAL A 10 26.18 56.18 -17.59
N VAL A 11 27.18 57.06 -17.63
CA VAL A 11 28.42 56.90 -16.85
C VAL A 11 28.19 57.10 -15.36
N ALA A 12 27.27 57.98 -14.95
CA ALA A 12 26.92 58.19 -13.55
C ALA A 12 26.18 56.99 -12.93
N MET A 13 25.33 56.29 -13.70
CA MET A 13 24.64 55.09 -13.24
C MET A 13 25.56 53.85 -13.12
N LEU A 14 26.66 53.81 -13.87
CA LEU A 14 27.66 52.74 -13.81
C LEU A 14 28.70 52.92 -12.69
N GLY A 15 28.72 54.07 -12.00
CA GLY A 15 29.70 54.39 -10.96
C GLY A 15 29.29 54.05 -9.52
N VAL A 16 28.05 53.62 -9.29
CA VAL A 16 27.56 53.26 -7.94
C VAL A 16 27.71 51.76 -7.75
N SER A 17 28.93 51.31 -7.45
CA SER A 17 29.16 49.96 -6.95
C SER A 17 28.80 49.92 -5.46
N PRO A 18 27.86 49.07 -5.00
CA PRO A 18 27.67 48.84 -3.57
C PRO A 18 28.96 48.26 -2.99
N ALA A 19 29.63 49.02 -2.11
CA ALA A 19 30.72 48.52 -1.31
C ALA A 19 30.15 47.56 -0.26
N TYR A 20 30.12 46.27 -0.60
CA TYR A 20 29.80 45.23 0.37
C TYR A 20 30.96 45.13 1.37
N ALA A 21 30.68 45.42 2.64
CA ALA A 21 31.60 45.11 3.74
C ALA A 21 31.64 43.59 3.93
N ASN A 22 32.47 42.91 3.15
CA ASN A 22 32.64 41.46 3.22
C ASN A 22 33.73 41.12 4.25
N GLU A 23 33.33 41.08 5.52
CA GLU A 23 34.20 40.59 6.59
C GLU A 23 34.25 39.06 6.54
N ALA A 24 35.45 38.46 6.43
CA ALA A 24 35.57 37.00 6.47
C ALA A 24 35.07 36.45 7.82
N PRO A 25 34.31 35.33 7.84
CA PRO A 25 33.80 34.75 9.07
C PRO A 25 34.98 34.35 9.98
N LYS A 26 35.03 34.92 11.18
CA LYS A 26 36.09 34.69 12.15
C LYS A 26 35.52 34.28 13.49
N ILE A 27 35.99 33.16 13.99
CA ILE A 27 35.67 32.60 15.31
C ILE A 27 36.93 32.78 16.16
N THR A 28 36.82 33.43 17.31
CA THR A 28 37.94 33.66 18.22
C THR A 28 37.56 33.24 19.64
N ASP A 29 38.32 32.34 20.24
CA ASP A 29 38.13 31.94 21.63
C ASP A 29 38.93 32.87 22.56
N VAL A 30 38.31 33.30 23.66
CA VAL A 30 38.92 34.23 24.61
C VAL A 30 38.81 33.71 26.04
N ALA A 31 39.95 33.68 26.74
CA ALA A 31 40.07 33.25 28.14
C ALA A 31 39.93 34.41 29.13
N LYS A 32 39.61 34.11 30.40
CA LYS A 32 39.51 35.11 31.48
C LYS A 32 40.84 35.85 31.65
N GLY A 33 40.82 37.18 31.52
CA GLY A 33 41.98 38.06 31.68
C GLY A 33 42.50 38.72 30.39
N GLN A 34 41.93 38.42 29.22
CA GLN A 34 42.20 39.17 27.99
C GLN A 34 41.35 40.45 27.89
N LYS A 35 41.59 41.30 26.87
CA LYS A 35 41.01 42.65 26.66
C LYS A 35 39.46 42.72 26.61
N VAL A 36 38.77 41.59 26.74
CA VAL A 36 37.32 41.48 26.77
C VAL A 36 36.84 41.03 28.17
N PRO A 37 35.74 41.62 28.67
CA PRO A 37 35.31 41.45 30.07
C PRO A 37 34.71 40.09 30.41
N PHE A 38 34.59 39.18 29.44
CA PHE A 38 34.05 37.83 29.62
C PHE A 38 34.88 36.80 28.84
N ALA A 39 34.85 35.55 29.29
CA ALA A 39 35.44 34.43 28.58
C ALA A 39 34.37 33.73 27.73
N GLY A 40 34.74 33.33 26.51
CA GLY A 40 33.84 32.67 25.57
C GLY A 40 34.33 32.70 24.12
N THR A 41 33.54 32.13 23.23
CA THR A 41 33.78 32.16 21.78
C THR A 41 33.09 33.39 21.17
N LEU A 42 33.88 34.27 20.56
CA LEU A 42 33.38 35.45 19.86
C LEU A 42 33.25 35.14 18.37
N LEU A 43 32.06 35.44 17.84
CA LEU A 43 31.75 35.38 16.42
C LEU A 43 31.71 36.80 15.87
N ASN A 44 32.40 37.05 14.76
CA ASN A 44 32.13 38.28 14.02
C ASN A 44 30.73 38.23 13.37
N PRO A 45 30.17 39.37 12.93
CA PRO A 45 28.82 39.42 12.36
C PRO A 45 28.63 38.46 11.18
N ALA A 46 29.67 38.27 10.35
CA ALA A 46 29.66 37.32 9.25
C ALA A 46 29.58 35.85 9.72
N ALA A 47 30.36 35.45 10.73
CA ALA A 47 30.29 34.10 11.30
C ALA A 47 28.97 33.83 12.04
N ALA A 48 28.42 34.84 12.72
CA ALA A 48 27.11 34.74 13.36
C ALA A 48 25.99 34.56 12.32
N ALA A 49 26.00 35.34 11.23
CA ALA A 49 25.05 35.19 10.13
C ALA A 49 25.16 33.82 9.44
N GLN A 50 26.39 33.32 9.22
CA GLN A 50 26.61 31.99 8.65
C GLN A 50 26.08 30.88 9.56
N LEU A 51 26.34 30.95 10.86
CA LEU A 51 25.83 29.97 11.83
C LEU A 51 24.29 29.96 11.89
N ILE A 52 23.66 31.14 11.84
CA ILE A 52 22.20 31.25 11.79
C ILE A 52 21.66 30.65 10.50
N ALA A 53 22.27 30.96 9.35
CA ALA A 53 21.88 30.41 8.06
C ALA A 53 22.04 28.87 8.01
N GLU A 54 23.12 28.35 8.58
CA GLU A 54 23.35 26.90 8.66
C GLU A 54 22.33 26.22 9.57
N LYS A 55 22.01 26.83 10.72
CA LYS A 55 20.99 26.32 11.63
C LYS A 55 19.61 26.22 10.98
N GLU A 56 19.19 27.25 10.25
CA GLU A 56 17.91 27.21 9.53
C GLU A 56 17.93 26.17 8.40
N ASN A 57 19.02 26.05 7.65
CA ASN A 57 19.19 25.01 6.64
C ASN A 57 19.10 23.59 7.23
N VAL A 58 19.77 23.33 8.35
CA VAL A 58 19.74 22.02 9.02
C VAL A 58 18.32 21.72 9.54
N LYS A 59 17.63 22.72 10.07
CA LYS A 59 16.25 22.58 10.53
C LYS A 59 15.31 22.24 9.37
N GLU A 60 15.46 22.94 8.25
CA GLU A 60 14.68 22.69 7.03
C GLU A 60 14.94 21.28 6.50
N GLN A 61 16.20 20.88 6.33
CA GLN A 61 16.58 19.54 5.90
C GLN A 61 16.03 18.44 6.84
N CYS A 62 16.09 18.67 8.15
CA CYS A 62 15.54 17.74 9.12
C CYS A 62 14.02 17.59 8.96
N SER A 63 13.29 18.70 8.76
CA SER A 63 11.84 18.67 8.54
C SER A 63 11.46 18.00 7.21
N LEU A 64 12.24 18.23 6.17
CA LEU A 64 12.07 17.61 4.85
C LEU A 64 12.31 16.09 4.94
N SER A 65 13.37 15.67 5.63
CA SER A 65 13.68 14.25 5.84
C SER A 65 12.58 13.54 6.63
N LYS A 66 12.09 14.15 7.72
CA LYS A 66 10.99 13.61 8.51
C LYS A 66 9.73 13.43 7.68
N SER A 67 9.31 14.46 6.95
CA SER A 67 8.11 14.40 6.11
C SER A 67 8.26 13.39 4.96
N TYR A 68 9.45 13.27 4.38
CA TYR A 68 9.75 12.25 3.38
C TYR A 68 9.57 10.82 3.93
N ILE A 69 10.13 10.53 5.11
CA ILE A 69 9.99 9.21 5.74
C ILE A 69 8.52 8.94 6.10
N GLU A 70 7.83 9.92 6.69
CA GLU A 70 6.42 9.79 7.05
C GLU A 70 5.55 9.50 5.83
N ASN A 71 5.73 10.26 4.75
CA ASN A 71 4.97 10.08 3.51
C ASN A 71 5.29 8.74 2.83
N LYS A 72 6.56 8.31 2.87
CA LYS A 72 6.97 7.02 2.34
C LYS A 72 6.32 5.86 3.09
N GLU A 73 6.29 5.91 4.41
CA GLU A 73 5.66 4.86 5.21
C GLU A 73 4.13 4.88 5.09
N LYS A 74 3.50 6.07 5.02
CA LYS A 74 2.07 6.18 4.69
C LYS A 74 1.74 5.55 3.34
N ALA A 75 2.49 5.89 2.29
CA ALA A 75 2.29 5.31 0.97
C ALA A 75 2.47 3.78 0.94
N ARG A 76 3.39 3.24 1.75
CA ARG A 76 3.54 1.79 1.93
C ARG A 76 2.34 1.16 2.61
N CYS A 77 1.89 1.75 3.72
CA CYS A 77 0.70 1.27 4.43
C CYS A 77 -0.55 1.32 3.54
N ASP A 78 -0.75 2.44 2.82
CA ASP A 78 -1.87 2.60 1.89
C ASP A 78 -1.82 1.57 0.77
N LEU A 79 -0.64 1.30 0.21
CA LEU A 79 -0.47 0.25 -0.79
C LEU A 79 -0.83 -1.13 -0.23
N LEU A 80 -0.39 -1.46 0.98
CA LEU A 80 -0.71 -2.74 1.62
C LEU A 80 -2.21 -2.89 1.90
N ILE A 81 -2.85 -1.84 2.42
CA ILE A 81 -4.29 -1.83 2.69
C ILE A 81 -5.08 -1.96 1.38
N ASN A 82 -4.74 -1.16 0.37
CA ASN A 82 -5.43 -1.17 -0.92
C ASN A 82 -5.28 -2.52 -1.64
N THR A 83 -4.09 -3.12 -1.60
CA THR A 83 -3.87 -4.45 -2.20
C THR A 83 -4.60 -5.55 -1.43
N ALA A 84 -4.66 -5.49 -0.10
CA ALA A 84 -5.43 -6.42 0.70
C ALA A 84 -6.94 -6.31 0.42
N ASN A 85 -7.47 -5.08 0.38
CA ASN A 85 -8.88 -4.83 0.05
C ASN A 85 -9.23 -5.29 -1.36
N ALA A 86 -8.40 -4.98 -2.36
CA ALA A 86 -8.62 -5.42 -3.74
C ALA A 86 -8.67 -6.95 -3.86
N ARG A 87 -7.81 -7.68 -3.13
CA ARG A 87 -7.83 -9.15 -3.08
C ARG A 87 -9.09 -9.68 -2.41
N LEU A 88 -9.51 -9.06 -1.33
CA LEU A 88 -10.70 -9.44 -0.59
C LEU A 88 -11.95 -9.26 -1.47
N ASP A 89 -12.07 -8.11 -2.14
CA ASP A 89 -13.20 -7.82 -3.03
C ASP A 89 -13.21 -8.73 -4.27
N ALA A 90 -12.05 -9.00 -4.86
CA ALA A 90 -11.95 -9.96 -5.97
C ALA A 90 -12.39 -11.37 -5.55
N SER A 91 -11.96 -11.81 -4.37
CA SER A 91 -12.35 -13.10 -3.80
C SER A 91 -13.85 -13.18 -3.52
N LYS A 92 -14.43 -12.15 -2.90
CA LYS A 92 -15.88 -12.04 -2.67
C LYS A 92 -16.66 -12.07 -3.97
N SER A 93 -16.28 -11.25 -4.94
CA SER A 93 -16.95 -11.21 -6.24
C SER A 93 -16.92 -12.56 -6.95
N THR A 94 -15.80 -13.29 -6.86
CA THR A 94 -15.69 -14.64 -7.42
C THR A 94 -16.61 -15.62 -6.68
N LEU A 95 -16.65 -15.55 -5.36
CA LEU A 95 -17.51 -16.41 -4.54
C LEU A 95 -19.00 -16.14 -4.83
N ASP A 96 -19.39 -14.87 -4.91
CA ASP A 96 -20.76 -14.46 -5.22
C ASP A 96 -21.18 -14.94 -6.62
N ALA A 97 -20.29 -14.84 -7.61
CA ALA A 97 -20.54 -15.36 -8.94
C ALA A 97 -20.71 -16.90 -8.95
N ILE A 98 -19.88 -17.62 -8.20
CA ILE A 98 -19.99 -19.07 -8.07
C ILE A 98 -21.30 -19.46 -7.37
N LEU A 99 -21.67 -18.75 -6.30
CA LEU A 99 -22.91 -19.00 -5.57
C LEU A 99 -24.13 -18.75 -6.46
N ALA A 100 -24.14 -17.66 -7.22
CA ALA A 100 -25.22 -17.37 -8.16
C ALA A 100 -25.41 -18.50 -9.19
N ILE A 101 -24.32 -19.01 -9.77
CA ILE A 101 -24.37 -20.15 -10.71
C ILE A 101 -24.87 -21.42 -10.02
N LYS A 102 -24.42 -21.68 -8.78
CA LYS A 102 -24.86 -22.85 -8.01
C LYS A 102 -26.35 -22.79 -7.67
N ASP A 103 -26.84 -21.63 -7.27
CA ASP A 103 -28.24 -21.42 -6.95
C ASP A 103 -29.13 -21.56 -8.19
N GLU A 104 -28.69 -21.04 -9.34
CA GLU A 104 -29.37 -21.24 -10.62
C GLU A 104 -29.44 -22.73 -11.00
N GLU A 105 -28.34 -23.46 -10.84
CA GLU A 105 -28.28 -24.88 -11.14
C GLU A 105 -29.15 -25.71 -10.19
N ILE A 106 -29.16 -25.37 -8.90
CA ILE A 106 -30.05 -26.00 -7.91
C ILE A 106 -31.51 -25.73 -8.27
N ALA A 107 -31.86 -24.50 -8.64
CA ALA A 107 -33.21 -24.15 -9.06
C ALA A 107 -33.63 -24.94 -10.32
N ARG A 108 -32.73 -25.06 -11.30
CA ARG A 108 -32.94 -25.86 -12.51
C ARG A 108 -33.15 -27.34 -12.20
N LEU A 109 -32.27 -27.94 -11.40
CA LEU A 109 -32.35 -29.35 -11.02
C LEU A 109 -33.60 -29.64 -10.18
N ASN A 110 -33.95 -28.76 -9.25
CA ASN A 110 -35.20 -28.88 -8.48
C ASN A 110 -36.42 -28.74 -9.39
N GLY A 111 -36.41 -27.82 -10.35
CA GLY A 111 -37.47 -27.70 -11.35
C GLY A 111 -37.67 -29.00 -12.13
N LEU A 112 -36.58 -29.56 -12.68
CA LEU A 112 -36.60 -30.82 -13.40
C LEU A 112 -37.07 -32.00 -12.51
N ALA A 113 -36.62 -32.05 -11.25
CA ALA A 113 -37.03 -33.08 -10.30
C ALA A 113 -38.51 -32.98 -9.90
N LEU A 114 -39.07 -31.77 -9.84
CA LEU A 114 -40.49 -31.53 -9.57
C LEU A 114 -41.38 -31.78 -10.81
N GLU A 115 -40.88 -31.50 -12.03
CA GLU A 115 -41.59 -31.75 -13.29
C GLU A 115 -41.60 -33.22 -13.71
N GLN A 116 -40.57 -33.99 -13.37
CA GLN A 116 -40.57 -35.45 -13.46
C GLN A 116 -40.69 -36.07 -12.06
N PRO A 117 -41.88 -36.09 -11.44
CA PRO A 117 -42.08 -36.87 -10.24
C PRO A 117 -41.85 -38.34 -10.64
N ASN A 118 -40.74 -38.91 -10.19
CA ASN A 118 -40.32 -40.27 -10.52
C ASN A 118 -41.29 -41.27 -9.87
N LYS A 119 -42.46 -41.42 -10.49
CA LYS A 119 -43.61 -42.20 -10.03
C LYS A 119 -43.30 -43.69 -9.92
N TYR A 120 -42.22 -44.14 -10.58
CA TYR A 120 -41.78 -45.52 -10.62
C TYR A 120 -40.57 -45.82 -9.71
N ASN A 121 -39.99 -44.82 -9.02
CA ASN A 121 -38.80 -45.03 -8.18
C ASN A 121 -39.03 -46.06 -7.08
N HIS A 122 -40.19 -45.98 -6.41
CA HIS A 122 -40.57 -46.93 -5.37
C HIS A 122 -40.78 -48.35 -5.91
N TRP A 123 -41.26 -48.46 -7.15
CA TRP A 123 -41.45 -49.75 -7.81
C TRP A 123 -40.12 -50.38 -8.24
N TRP A 124 -39.19 -49.57 -8.74
CA TRP A 124 -37.83 -50.03 -9.06
C TRP A 124 -37.09 -50.46 -7.79
N PHE A 125 -37.20 -49.69 -6.71
CA PHE A 125 -36.63 -50.03 -5.41
C PHE A 125 -37.23 -51.32 -4.82
N ALA A 126 -38.56 -51.45 -4.80
CA ALA A 126 -39.24 -52.64 -4.32
C ALA A 126 -38.91 -53.88 -5.19
N GLY A 127 -38.82 -53.69 -6.52
CA GLY A 127 -38.39 -54.72 -7.45
C GLY A 127 -36.97 -55.21 -7.18
N GLY A 128 -36.03 -54.30 -6.89
CA GLY A 128 -34.66 -54.64 -6.52
C GLY A 128 -34.57 -55.47 -5.24
N ILE A 129 -35.33 -55.11 -4.20
CA ILE A 129 -35.39 -55.88 -2.96
C ILE A 129 -35.96 -57.29 -3.23
N ALA A 130 -37.09 -57.38 -3.95
CA ALA A 130 -37.72 -58.66 -4.25
C ALA A 130 -36.79 -59.57 -5.07
N ALA A 131 -36.14 -59.02 -6.10
CA ALA A 131 -35.17 -59.76 -6.91
C ALA A 131 -33.97 -60.24 -6.08
N GLY A 132 -33.48 -59.43 -5.14
CA GLY A 132 -32.40 -59.81 -4.23
C GLY A 132 -32.77 -61.00 -3.35
N ILE A 133 -33.96 -60.97 -2.72
CA ILE A 133 -34.47 -62.08 -1.90
C ILE A 133 -34.56 -63.36 -2.72
N ILE A 134 -35.18 -63.29 -3.90
CA ILE A 134 -35.34 -64.45 -4.79
C ILE A 134 -33.96 -65.02 -5.16
N THR A 135 -33.02 -64.15 -5.54
CA THR A 135 -31.66 -64.54 -5.93
C THR A 135 -30.93 -65.23 -4.79
N SER A 136 -31.02 -64.72 -3.56
CA SER A 136 -30.39 -65.35 -2.39
C SER A 136 -30.94 -66.75 -2.11
N VAL A 137 -32.25 -66.94 -2.23
CA VAL A 137 -32.88 -68.26 -2.04
C VAL A 137 -32.43 -69.25 -3.13
N VAL A 138 -32.40 -68.81 -4.39
CA VAL A 138 -31.95 -69.65 -5.52
C VAL A 138 -30.50 -70.08 -5.36
N ILE A 139 -29.60 -69.16 -4.98
CA ILE A 139 -28.18 -69.47 -4.77
C ILE A 139 -28.00 -70.46 -3.62
N PHE A 140 -28.76 -70.28 -2.52
CA PHE A 140 -28.68 -71.18 -1.38
C PHE A 140 -29.08 -72.62 -1.75
N TYR A 141 -30.19 -72.79 -2.48
CA TYR A 141 -30.62 -74.11 -2.96
C TYR A 141 -29.61 -74.72 -3.93
N ALA A 142 -29.08 -73.95 -4.87
CA ALA A 142 -28.05 -74.43 -5.79
C ALA A 142 -26.77 -74.88 -5.04
N ALA A 143 -26.36 -74.14 -4.01
CA ALA A 143 -25.18 -74.50 -3.20
C ALA A 143 -25.40 -75.78 -2.37
N VAL A 144 -26.60 -75.98 -1.83
CA VAL A 144 -26.96 -77.19 -1.07
C VAL A 144 -27.01 -78.42 -1.97
N GLU A 145 -27.58 -78.31 -3.18
CA GLU A 145 -27.64 -79.39 -4.16
C GLU A 145 -26.23 -79.87 -4.55
N ILE A 146 -25.31 -78.95 -4.79
CA ILE A 146 -23.91 -79.26 -5.17
C ILE A 146 -23.11 -79.85 -4.00
N SER A 147 -23.46 -79.52 -2.74
CA SER A 147 -22.75 -80.01 -1.56
C SER A 147 -23.21 -81.40 -1.09
N HIS A 148 -24.29 -81.94 -1.67
CA HIS A 148 -24.91 -83.21 -1.28
C HIS A 148 -24.59 -84.38 -2.25
N GLU A 149 -23.66 -84.16 -3.19
CA GLU A 149 -23.03 -85.16 -4.08
C GLU A 149 -21.59 -85.49 -3.65
#